data_AF-A0A1J5Q6A4-F1
#
_entry.id   AF-A0A1J5Q6A4-F1
#
_cell.length_a   1.000
_cell.length_b   1.000
_cell.length_c   1.000
_cell.angle_alpha   90.00
_cell.angle_beta   90.00
_cell.angle_gamma   90.00
#
_symmetry.space_group_name_H-M   'P 1'
#
loop_
_entity.id
_entity.type
_entity.pdbx_description
1 polymer ?
#
loop_
_entity_poly.entity_id
_entity_poly.type
_entity_poly.pdbx_seq_one_letter_code
_entity_poly.pdbx_strand_id
1 'polypeptide(L)' 'MKTPATPSPTPPHEVLRFFMEQHALKQVDLAEEIGGQSAVSDILHGKREINARQARALANRFSVSPAVFL' A
#
# COMPACT_ATOMS: atom_id res chain seq x y z
N MET A 1 13.07 -9.89 30.92
CA MET A 1 13.31 -10.43 29.57
C MET A 1 12.03 -10.28 28.78
N LYS A 2 11.98 -9.39 27.78
CA LYS A 2 10.84 -9.30 26.86
C LYS A 2 11.21 -10.12 25.62
N THR A 3 10.45 -11.18 25.35
CA THR A 3 10.55 -11.97 24.12
C THR A 3 10.38 -11.03 22.91
N PRO A 4 11.20 -11.10 21.85
CA PRO A 4 10.92 -10.36 20.64
C PRO A 4 9.66 -10.96 20.02
N ALA A 5 8.61 -10.15 19.89
CA ALA A 5 7.46 -10.51 19.07
C ALA A 5 7.97 -10.67 17.64
N THR A 6 7.76 -11.85 17.06
CA THR A 6 7.97 -12.10 15.63
C THR A 6 7.27 -10.99 14.83
N PRO A 7 7.92 -10.33 13.85
CA PRO A 7 7.22 -9.35 13.04
C PRO A 7 6.08 -10.06 12.30
N SER A 8 4.84 -9.72 12.65
CA SER A 8 3.68 -10.09 11.86
C SER A 8 3.82 -9.47 10.47
N PRO A 9 3.41 -10.18 9.39
CA PRO A 9 3.43 -9.60 8.05
C PRO A 9 2.67 -8.27 8.05
N THR A 10 3.34 -7.20 7.63
CA THR A 10 2.77 -5.85 7.57
C THR A 10 1.61 -5.83 6.57
N PRO A 11 0.41 -5.35 6.94
CA PRO A 11 -0.71 -5.28 6.02
C PRO A 11 -0.39 -4.41 4.78
N PRO A 12 -0.87 -4.76 3.58
CA PRO A 12 -0.59 -4.00 2.35
C PRO A 12 -0.95 -2.52 2.40
N HIS A 13 -1.97 -2.14 3.18
CA HIS A 13 -2.37 -0.74 3.34
C HIS A 13 -1.40 0.08 4.21
N GLU A 14 -0.73 -0.55 5.18
CA GLU A 14 0.33 0.10 5.96
C GLU A 14 1.60 0.28 5.11
N VAL A 15 1.92 -0.72 4.30
CA VAL A 15 2.99 -0.62 3.30
C VAL A 15 2.74 0.53 2.32
N LEU A 16 1.50 0.64 1.82
CA LEU A 16 1.13 1.76 0.95
C LEU A 16 1.29 3.11 1.65
N ARG A 17 0.87 3.21 2.93
CA ARG A 17 1.04 4.42 3.74
C ARG A 17 2.50 4.79 3.93
N PHE A 18 3.35 3.81 4.20
CA PHE A 18 4.80 4.01 4.30
C PHE A 18 5.36 4.62 3.01
N PHE A 19 5.05 4.07 1.85
CA PHE A 19 5.52 4.64 0.58
C PHE A 19 4.93 6.03 0.32
N MET A 20 3.67 6.29 0.68
CA MET A 20 3.11 7.64 0.57
C MET A 20 3.89 8.65 1.41
N GLU A 21 4.22 8.31 2.66
CA GLU A 21 4.97 9.17 3.57
C GLU A 21 6.41 9.40 3.07
N GLN A 22 7.12 8.35 2.67
CA GLN A 22 8.50 8.45 2.16
C GLN A 22 8.61 9.29 0.89
N HIS A 23 7.58 9.26 0.04
CA HIS A 23 7.54 10.00 -1.23
C HIS A 23 6.73 11.30 -1.15
N ALA A 24 6.27 11.71 0.04
CA ALA A 24 5.41 12.89 0.25
C ALA A 24 4.15 12.93 -0.65
N LEU A 25 3.55 11.76 -0.91
CA LEU A 25 2.39 11.60 -1.78
C LEU A 25 1.08 11.79 -1.01
N LYS A 26 0.11 12.42 -1.67
CA LYS A 26 -1.28 12.49 -1.24
C LYS A 26 -2.08 11.36 -1.90
N GLN A 27 -3.27 11.08 -1.37
CA GLN A 27 -4.14 10.04 -1.95
C GLN A 27 -4.52 10.31 -3.42
N VAL A 28 -4.65 11.59 -3.79
CA VAL A 28 -4.95 12.00 -5.17
C VAL A 28 -3.84 11.60 -6.15
N ASP A 29 -2.59 11.52 -5.67
CA ASP A 29 -1.44 11.18 -6.50
C ASP A 29 -1.41 9.69 -6.85
N LEU A 30 -2.17 8.84 -6.16
CA LEU A 30 -2.31 7.40 -6.41
C LEU A 30 -3.62 7.02 -7.12
N ALA A 31 -4.42 8.02 -7.48
CA ALA A 31 -5.75 7.79 -8.03
C ALA A 31 -5.70 7.04 -9.37
N GLU A 32 -4.69 7.27 -10.20
CA GLU A 32 -4.57 6.62 -11.51
C GLU A 32 -4.26 5.12 -11.39
N GLU A 33 -3.37 4.74 -10.47
CA GLU A 33 -2.98 3.35 -10.24
C GLU A 33 -4.10 2.53 -9.59
N ILE A 34 -4.85 3.16 -8.69
CA ILE A 34 -5.81 2.47 -7.84
C ILE A 34 -7.25 2.53 -8.40
N GLY A 35 -7.59 3.52 -9.20
CA GLY A 35 -8.94 3.70 -9.76
C GLY A 35 -9.77 4.78 -9.04
N GLY A 36 -9.12 5.86 -8.62
CA GLY A 36 -9.72 7.05 -8.01
C GLY A 36 -9.35 7.24 -6.54
N GLN A 37 -9.43 8.48 -6.05
CA GLN A 37 -9.08 8.83 -4.67
C GLN A 37 -9.97 8.11 -3.64
N SER A 38 -11.25 7.86 -3.94
CA SER A 38 -12.14 7.09 -3.06
C SER A 38 -11.63 5.66 -2.83
N ALA A 39 -11.16 4.99 -3.89
CA ALA A 39 -10.60 3.65 -3.79
C ALA A 39 -9.28 3.64 -3.01
N VAL A 40 -8.44 4.67 -3.16
CA VAL A 40 -7.22 4.86 -2.35
C VAL A 40 -7.59 4.99 -0.87
N SER A 41 -8.60 5.81 -0.55
CA SER A 41 -9.08 5.98 0.82
C SER A 41 -9.57 4.64 1.42
N ASP A 42 -10.40 3.88 0.70
CA ASP A 42 -10.91 2.60 1.21
C ASP A 42 -9.79 1.60 1.49
N ILE A 43 -8.75 1.55 0.64
CA ILE A 43 -7.57 0.71 0.86
C ILE A 43 -6.81 1.16 2.11
N LEU A 44 -6.54 2.46 2.25
CA LEU A 44 -5.79 3.01 3.40
C LEU A 44 -6.51 2.82 4.76
N HIS A 45 -7.82 2.64 4.74
CA HIS A 45 -8.64 2.31 5.91
C HIS A 45 -8.88 0.79 6.07
N GLY A 46 -8.29 -0.05 5.22
CA GLY A 46 -8.44 -1.51 5.27
C GLY A 46 -9.83 -2.02 4.87
N LYS A 47 -10.68 -1.17 4.26
CA LYS A 47 -12.02 -1.55 3.79
C LYS A 47 -12.00 -2.32 2.48
N ARG A 48 -10.89 -2.19 1.73
CA ARG A 48 -10.70 -2.83 0.44
C ARG A 48 -9.28 -3.35 0.33
N GLU A 49 -9.13 -4.55 -0.20
CA GLU A 49 -7.82 -5.11 -0.50
C GLU A 49 -7.24 -4.55 -1.81
N ILE A 50 -5.92 -4.52 -1.90
CA ILE A 50 -5.19 -4.21 -3.12
C ILE A 50 -5.27 -5.44 -4.02
N ASN A 51 -5.85 -5.31 -5.22
CA ASN A 51 -5.89 -6.42 -6.16
C ASN A 51 -4.58 -6.53 -6.97
N ALA A 52 -4.40 -7.67 -7.65
CA ALA A 52 -3.18 -7.94 -8.42
C ALA A 52 -2.88 -6.94 -9.55
N ARG A 53 -3.88 -6.21 -10.09
CA ARG A 53 -3.64 -5.14 -11.08
C ARG A 53 -3.07 -3.90 -10.39
N GLN A 54 -3.68 -3.48 -9.29
CA GLN A 54 -3.24 -2.34 -8.49
C GLN A 54 -1.85 -2.58 -7.88
N ALA A 55 -1.61 -3.79 -7.34
CA ALA A 55 -0.31 -4.18 -6.79
C ALA A 55 0.82 -4.05 -7.83
N ARG A 56 0.58 -4.46 -9.09
CA ARG A 56 1.55 -4.30 -10.18
C ARG A 56 1.79 -2.83 -10.54
N ALA A 57 0.74 -2.01 -10.57
CA ALA A 57 0.88 -0.58 -10.86
C ALA A 57 1.69 0.15 -9.77
N LEU A 58 1.38 -0.11 -8.50
CA LEU A 58 2.12 0.43 -7.35
C LEU A 58 3.57 -0.08 -7.33
N ALA A 59 3.78 -1.37 -7.59
CA ALA A 59 5.11 -1.96 -7.68
C ALA A 59 5.98 -1.30 -8.76
N ASN A 60 5.41 -1.03 -9.93
CA ASN A 60 6.11 -0.30 -11.00
C ASN A 60 6.47 1.12 -10.57
N ARG A 61 5.54 1.83 -9.90
CA ARG A 61 5.77 3.20 -9.41
C ARG A 61 6.89 3.27 -8.38
N PHE A 62 6.89 2.37 -7.40
CA PHE A 62 7.87 2.36 -6.32
C PHE A 62 9.12 1.53 -6.62
N SER A 63 9.20 0.90 -7.79
CA SER A 63 10.29 0.01 -8.20
C SER A 63 10.55 -1.13 -7.20
N VAL A 64 9.46 -1.79 -6.75
CA VAL A 64 9.50 -2.92 -5.81
C VAL A 64 8.77 -4.15 -6.36
N SER A 65 8.82 -5.27 -5.63
CA SER A 65 8.04 -6.47 -5.98
C SER A 65 6.54 -6.26 -5.73
N PRO A 66 5.64 -6.70 -6.61
CA PRO A 66 4.18 -6.67 -6.38
C PRO A 66 3.73 -7.44 -5.13
N ALA A 67 4.52 -8.43 -4.68
CA ALA A 67 4.23 -9.21 -3.48
C ALA A 67 4.22 -8.36 -2.19
N VAL A 68 4.81 -7.16 -2.22
CA VAL A 68 4.82 -6.22 -1.10
C VAL A 68 3.44 -5.59 -0.86
N PHE A 69 2.54 -5.66 -1.86
CA PHE A 69 1.18 -5.11 -1.80
C PHE A 69 0.09 -6.20 -1.80
N LEU A 70 0.44 -7.47 -1.55
CA LEU A 70 -0.49 -8.61 -1.56
C LEU A 70 -0.52 -9.34 -0.21
#